data_AF-A0A426W2G7-F1
#
_entry.id   AF-A0A426W2G7-F1
#
_cell.length_a   1.000
_cell.length_b   1.000
_cell.length_c   1.000
_cell.angle_alpha   90.00
_cell.angle_beta   90.00
_cell.angle_gamma   90.00
#
_symmetry.space_group_name_H-M   'P 1'
#
loop_
_entity.id
_entity.type
_entity.pdbx_description
1 polymer ?
#
loop_
_entity_poly.entity_id
_entity_poly.type
_entity_poly.pdbx_seq_one_letter_code
_entity_poly.pdbx_strand_id
1 'polypeptide(L)'
;MAFPKYIRSCTREKDALIWRERIKCLNHFRIYYKKFKLWEILVKRIKELGWYILVVIILIIIFKVQPLKNHTKPIELTFAELNGNSLYNLTHGEFLKDEFTGEYYADECIEETNSSFIKSICYYDFNYELTVNINRRRYVYCEVDKEVWDEIKTTKSIGSYYNAHIKNQYFCDY
;
A
#
# COMPACT_ATOMS: atom_id res chain seq x y z
N MET A 1 -11.05 -46.99 -12.12
CA MET A 1 -12.21 -46.21 -12.58
C MET A 1 -13.22 -47.16 -13.20
N ALA A 2 -14.35 -47.41 -12.54
CA ALA A 2 -15.42 -48.24 -13.07
C ALA A 2 -16.32 -47.40 -13.99
N PHE A 3 -16.41 -47.75 -15.27
CA PHE A 3 -17.37 -47.11 -16.18
C PHE A 3 -18.81 -47.51 -15.78
N PRO A 4 -19.76 -46.56 -15.74
CA PRO A 4 -21.14 -46.86 -15.40
C PRO A 4 -21.76 -47.84 -16.42
N LYS A 5 -22.50 -48.85 -15.94
CA LYS A 5 -23.17 -49.93 -16.70
C LYS A 5 -24.14 -49.47 -17.80
N TYR A 6 -24.32 -48.16 -17.99
CA TYR A 6 -25.35 -47.56 -18.85
C TYR A 6 -24.99 -47.45 -20.34
N ILE A 7 -23.77 -47.80 -20.76
CA ILE A 7 -23.33 -47.65 -22.17
C ILE A 7 -23.62 -48.92 -23.02
N ARG A 8 -23.97 -50.06 -22.42
CA ARG A 8 -24.16 -51.33 -23.15
C ARG A 8 -25.45 -51.46 -23.96
N SER A 9 -26.40 -50.53 -23.85
CA SER A 9 -27.69 -50.63 -24.56
C SER A 9 -27.69 -50.06 -25.98
N CYS A 10 -26.61 -49.42 -26.45
CA CYS A 10 -26.60 -48.72 -27.75
C CYS A 10 -26.03 -49.53 -28.93
N THR A 11 -25.64 -50.80 -28.74
CA THR A 11 -24.86 -51.55 -29.76
C THR A 11 -25.53 -52.82 -30.29
N ARG A 12 -26.84 -53.02 -30.15
CA ARG A 12 -27.53 -54.14 -30.81
C ARG A 12 -28.69 -53.72 -31.71
N GLU A 13 -28.49 -54.05 -32.99
CA GLU A 13 -29.47 -54.59 -33.94
C GLU A 13 -30.32 -53.64 -34.79
N LYS A 14 -30.60 -54.17 -35.97
CA LYS A 14 -31.00 -53.55 -37.24
C LYS A 14 -32.46 -53.11 -37.16
N ASP A 15 -32.75 -51.86 -37.48
CA ASP A 15 -33.94 -51.41 -38.23
C ASP A 15 -34.00 -49.88 -38.33
N ALA A 16 -34.46 -49.38 -39.47
CA ALA A 16 -34.43 -47.97 -39.87
C ALA A 16 -35.41 -47.05 -39.10
N LEU A 17 -36.25 -47.58 -38.20
CA LEU A 17 -37.20 -46.78 -37.40
C LEU A 17 -36.57 -46.07 -36.19
N ILE A 18 -35.28 -46.26 -35.92
CA ILE A 18 -34.59 -45.79 -34.70
C ILE A 18 -33.72 -44.55 -34.97
N TRP A 19 -34.07 -43.69 -35.93
CA TRP A 19 -33.30 -42.46 -36.18
C TRP A 19 -33.57 -41.38 -35.10
N ARG A 20 -34.82 -41.25 -34.62
CA ARG A 20 -35.17 -40.27 -33.56
C ARG A 20 -34.56 -40.62 -32.20
N GLU A 21 -34.46 -41.91 -31.86
CA GLU A 21 -33.86 -42.39 -30.61
C GLU A 21 -32.32 -42.26 -30.62
N ARG A 22 -31.67 -42.43 -31.78
CA ARG A 22 -30.22 -42.18 -31.95
C ARG A 22 -29.83 -40.72 -31.74
N ILE A 23 -30.66 -39.76 -32.18
CA ILE A 23 -30.40 -38.32 -31.96
C ILE A 23 -30.44 -37.97 -30.47
N LYS A 24 -31.37 -38.56 -29.70
CA LYS A 24 -31.44 -38.37 -28.23
C LYS A 24 -30.18 -38.88 -27.53
N CYS A 25 -29.67 -40.04 -27.94
CA CYS A 25 -28.42 -40.59 -27.40
C CYS A 25 -27.20 -39.70 -27.73
N LEU A 26 -27.09 -39.21 -28.97
CA LEU A 26 -26.00 -38.31 -29.38
C LEU A 26 -26.03 -36.97 -28.62
N ASN A 27 -27.22 -36.40 -28.38
CA ASN A 27 -27.34 -35.17 -27.60
C ASN A 27 -26.94 -35.37 -26.13
N HIS A 28 -27.32 -36.49 -25.52
CA HIS A 28 -26.93 -36.79 -24.14
C HIS A 28 -25.42 -37.00 -24.02
N PHE A 29 -24.81 -37.68 -25.00
CA PHE A 29 -23.37 -37.88 -25.06
C PHE A 29 -22.61 -36.56 -25.25
N ARG A 30 -23.13 -35.66 -26.10
CA ARG A 30 -22.56 -34.32 -26.33
C ARG A 30 -22.60 -33.43 -25.09
N ILE A 31 -23.66 -33.51 -24.28
CA ILE A 31 -23.76 -32.79 -23.00
C ILE A 31 -22.76 -33.34 -21.99
N TYR A 32 -22.63 -34.66 -21.91
CA TYR A 32 -21.69 -35.32 -21.00
C TYR A 32 -20.23 -34.99 -21.35
N TYR A 33 -19.89 -35.00 -22.63
CA TYR A 33 -18.55 -34.67 -23.12
C TYR A 33 -18.19 -33.19 -22.89
N LYS A 34 -19.15 -32.27 -23.04
CA LYS A 34 -18.94 -30.85 -22.69
C LYS A 34 -18.66 -30.66 -21.20
N LYS A 35 -19.39 -31.36 -20.32
CA LYS A 35 -19.14 -31.32 -18.87
C LYS A 35 -17.77 -31.90 -18.51
N PHE A 36 -17.35 -32.98 -19.17
CA PHE A 36 -16.05 -33.59 -18.95
C PHE A 36 -14.88 -32.67 -19.35
N LYS A 37 -14.98 -32.01 -20.51
CA LYS A 37 -13.95 -31.07 -20.97
C LYS A 37 -13.81 -29.84 -20.07
N LEU A 38 -14.92 -29.34 -19.52
CA LEU A 38 -14.88 -28.25 -18.52
C LEU A 38 -14.23 -28.69 -17.21
N TRP A 39 -14.43 -29.94 -16.80
CA TRP A 39 -13.82 -30.49 -15.59
C TRP A 39 -12.29 -30.59 -15.72
N GLU A 40 -11.75 -31.01 -16.88
CA GLU A 40 -10.31 -31.02 -17.09
C GLU A 40 -9.67 -29.63 -17.04
N ILE A 41 -10.34 -28.60 -17.57
CA ILE A 41 -9.89 -27.21 -17.50
C ILE A 41 -9.86 -26.72 -16.05
N LEU A 42 -10.89 -27.06 -15.26
CA LEU A 42 -10.96 -26.72 -13.83
C LEU A 42 -9.85 -27.40 -13.03
N VAL A 43 -9.62 -28.70 -13.25
CA VAL A 43 -8.55 -29.46 -12.56
C VAL A 43 -7.16 -28.88 -12.90
N LYS A 44 -6.94 -28.45 -14.14
CA LYS A 44 -5.68 -27.80 -14.54
C LYS A 44 -5.46 -26.47 -13.82
N ARG A 45 -6.49 -25.62 -13.72
CA ARG A 45 -6.40 -24.33 -13.00
C ARG A 45 -6.21 -24.50 -11.50
N ILE A 46 -6.83 -25.52 -10.87
CA ILE A 46 -6.65 -25.80 -9.45
C ILE A 46 -5.20 -26.21 -9.15
N LYS A 47 -4.54 -26.97 -10.03
CA LYS A 47 -3.11 -27.31 -9.88
C LYS A 47 -2.20 -26.09 -9.98
N GLU A 48 -2.50 -25.17 -10.89
CA GLU A 48 -1.74 -23.91 -11.01
C GLU A 48 -1.90 -23.03 -9.76
N LEU A 49 -3.12 -22.91 -9.21
CA LEU A 49 -3.38 -22.15 -7.97
C LEU A 49 -2.69 -22.77 -6.75
N GLY A 50 -2.60 -24.10 -6.67
CA GLY A 50 -1.91 -24.79 -5.57
C GLY A 50 -0.43 -24.43 -5.48
N TRP A 51 0.23 -24.22 -6.63
CA TRP A 51 1.64 -23.81 -6.67
C TRP A 51 1.84 -22.39 -6.12
N TYR A 52 0.95 -21.45 -6.47
CA TYR A 52 1.02 -20.07 -5.95
C TYR A 52 0.89 -20.01 -4.43
N ILE A 53 -0.05 -20.76 -3.85
CA ILE A 53 -0.23 -20.83 -2.40
C ILE A 53 1.05 -21.36 -1.73
N LEU A 54 1.68 -22.37 -2.32
CA LEU A 54 2.91 -22.97 -1.80
C LEU A 54 4.10 -21.99 -1.87
N VAL A 55 4.23 -21.22 -2.94
CA VAL A 55 5.25 -20.15 -3.07
C VAL A 55 5.05 -19.04 -2.02
N VAL A 56 3.82 -18.61 -1.77
CA VAL A 56 3.51 -17.58 -0.77
C VAL A 56 3.86 -18.07 0.64
N ILE A 57 3.54 -19.32 0.98
CA ILE A 57 3.91 -19.92 2.28
C ILE A 57 5.43 -19.97 2.44
N ILE A 58 6.17 -20.36 1.39
CA ILE A 58 7.65 -20.38 1.42
C ILE A 58 8.20 -18.97 1.64
N LEU A 59 7.68 -17.95 0.94
CA LEU A 59 8.12 -16.57 1.13
C LEU A 59 7.88 -16.09 2.56
N ILE A 60 6.72 -16.37 3.16
CA ILE A 60 6.43 -16.01 4.56
C ILE A 60 7.43 -16.68 5.53
N ILE A 61 7.79 -17.94 5.30
CA ILE A 61 8.79 -18.64 6.13
C ILE A 61 10.17 -18.01 5.97
N ILE A 62 10.59 -17.67 4.75
CA ILE A 62 11.89 -17.01 4.49
C ILE A 62 11.93 -15.64 5.18
N PHE A 63 10.89 -14.82 5.05
CA PHE A 63 10.84 -13.48 5.64
C PHE A 63 10.72 -13.48 7.17
N LYS A 64 10.13 -14.53 7.79
CA LYS A 64 10.07 -14.64 9.26
C LYS A 64 11.39 -15.06 9.92
N VAL A 65 12.42 -15.45 9.15
CA VAL A 65 13.68 -16.02 9.68
C VAL A 65 14.83 -14.98 9.67
N GLN A 66 14.54 -13.69 9.72
CA GLN A 66 15.54 -12.70 10.16
C GLN A 66 15.27 -12.28 11.60
N PRO A 67 15.87 -12.95 12.60
CA PRO A 67 15.98 -12.35 13.92
C PRO A 67 16.89 -11.12 13.77
N LEU A 68 16.32 -9.93 13.95
CA LEU A 68 17.05 -8.70 14.21
C LEU A 68 18.05 -8.98 15.33
N LYS A 69 19.32 -9.19 14.99
CA LYS A 69 20.42 -9.15 15.93
C LYS A 69 20.60 -7.69 16.33
N ASN A 70 19.78 -7.23 17.26
CA ASN A 70 19.99 -5.98 17.96
C ASN A 70 21.27 -6.11 18.79
N HIS A 71 22.37 -5.63 18.23
CA HIS A 71 23.55 -5.26 19.00
C HIS A 71 23.30 -3.91 19.67
N THR A 72 22.35 -3.85 20.60
CA THR A 72 22.26 -2.75 21.56
C THR A 72 23.22 -3.06 22.71
N LYS A 73 24.43 -2.47 22.65
CA LYS A 73 25.17 -2.20 23.89
C LYS A 73 24.38 -1.13 24.66
N PRO A 74 24.14 -1.29 25.96
CA PRO A 74 23.54 -0.23 26.76
C PRO A 74 24.53 0.94 26.81
N ILE A 75 24.12 2.08 26.28
CA ILE A 75 24.82 3.34 26.50
C ILE A 75 24.35 3.81 27.88
N GLU A 76 25.20 3.67 28.89
CA GLU A 76 25.04 4.39 30.15
C GLU A 76 25.28 5.88 29.87
N LEU A 77 24.22 6.62 29.60
CA LEU A 77 24.25 8.09 29.59
C LEU A 77 24.20 8.57 31.03
N THR A 78 25.36 8.93 31.56
CA THR A 78 25.48 9.71 32.79
C THR A 78 24.78 11.06 32.61
N PHE A 79 23.84 11.36 33.49
CA PHE A 79 23.07 12.61 33.61
C PHE A 79 23.95 13.82 34.01
N ALA A 80 24.99 14.10 33.25
CA ALA A 80 25.90 15.21 33.51
C ALA A 80 26.35 15.86 32.21
N GLU A 81 25.40 16.34 31.39
CA GLU A 81 25.64 17.34 30.32
C GLU A 81 24.31 17.78 29.67
N LEU A 82 23.31 18.12 30.49
CA LEU A 82 22.19 18.97 30.05
C LEU A 82 22.52 20.42 30.42
N ASN A 83 23.52 21.01 29.77
CA ASN A 83 23.71 22.46 29.73
C ASN A 83 24.67 22.84 28.60
N GLY A 84 24.12 23.42 27.55
CA GLY A 84 24.87 24.21 26.56
C GLY A 84 25.45 23.39 25.39
N ASN A 85 25.01 23.73 24.19
CA ASN A 85 25.53 23.30 22.87
C ASN A 85 24.96 21.99 22.33
N SER A 86 23.70 22.05 21.89
CA SER A 86 23.23 21.14 20.83
C SER A 86 23.87 21.58 19.51
N LEU A 87 24.95 20.88 19.17
CA LEU A 87 25.61 20.88 17.86
C LEU A 87 24.74 20.06 16.89
N TYR A 88 23.81 20.70 16.19
CA TYR A 88 23.24 20.14 14.96
C TYR A 88 24.21 20.41 13.81
N ASN A 89 25.22 19.55 13.71
CA ASN A 89 25.96 19.30 12.47
C ASN A 89 25.72 17.85 12.08
N LEU A 90 24.51 17.57 11.61
CA LEU A 90 24.19 16.36 10.86
C LEU A 90 24.12 16.77 9.40
N THR A 91 25.27 16.69 8.74
CA THR A 91 25.40 16.86 7.31
C THR A 91 24.59 15.80 6.57
N HIS A 92 23.64 16.27 5.75
CA HIS A 92 23.08 15.59 4.59
C HIS A 92 22.39 14.23 4.83
N GLY A 93 21.06 14.30 4.92
CA GLY A 93 20.25 13.52 3.98
C GLY A 93 19.68 12.18 4.44
N GLU A 94 19.72 11.85 5.72
CA GLU A 94 19.01 10.68 6.25
C GLU A 94 18.33 11.02 7.59
N PHE A 95 17.13 11.61 7.54
CA PHE A 95 16.27 11.72 8.73
C PHE A 95 14.92 11.03 8.56
N LEU A 96 14.85 9.89 9.26
CA LEU A 96 13.75 9.29 10.01
C LEU A 96 12.36 9.36 9.35
N LYS A 97 12.13 8.45 8.39
CA LYS A 97 10.82 7.81 8.37
C LYS A 97 10.73 6.96 9.63
N ASP A 98 9.79 7.24 10.52
CA ASP A 98 9.52 6.33 11.63
C ASP A 98 9.14 4.97 11.02
N GLU A 99 10.00 3.97 11.20
CA GLU A 99 9.81 2.61 10.64
C GLU A 99 8.54 1.94 11.20
N PHE A 100 8.04 2.43 12.33
CA PHE A 100 6.88 1.91 13.03
C PHE A 100 5.57 2.62 12.66
N THR A 101 5.60 3.94 12.44
CA THR A 101 4.39 4.72 12.12
C THR A 101 4.27 5.09 10.64
N GLY A 102 5.39 5.13 9.91
CA GLY A 102 5.46 5.60 8.54
C GLY A 102 5.22 7.10 8.38
N GLU A 103 5.17 7.87 9.48
CA GLU A 103 5.00 9.32 9.45
C GLU A 103 6.33 10.02 9.15
N TYR A 104 6.24 11.10 8.38
CA TYR A 104 7.36 12.01 8.13
C TYR A 104 7.43 12.99 9.30
N TYR A 105 8.63 13.22 9.85
CA TYR A 105 8.87 14.33 10.77
C TYR A 105 9.11 15.61 9.97
N ALA A 106 8.56 16.72 10.45
CA ALA A 106 8.86 18.03 9.89
C ALA A 106 10.31 18.38 10.20
N ASP A 107 11.02 18.96 9.23
CA ASP A 107 12.39 19.44 9.44
C ASP A 107 12.37 20.67 10.35
N GLU A 108 11.40 21.56 10.13
CA GLU A 108 11.24 22.79 10.90
C GLU A 108 9.76 23.06 11.20
N CYS A 109 9.45 23.48 12.43
CA CYS A 109 8.11 23.89 12.84
C CYS A 109 8.16 25.20 13.62
N ILE A 110 7.19 26.07 13.37
CA ILE A 110 6.84 27.18 14.23
C ILE A 110 5.57 26.78 14.98
N GLU A 111 5.72 26.43 16.25
CA GLU A 111 4.60 26.24 17.17
C GLU A 111 4.10 27.59 17.69
N GLU A 112 2.82 27.64 18.06
CA GLU A 112 2.19 28.82 18.70
C GLU A 112 2.43 30.15 17.96
N THR A 113 2.07 30.20 16.68
CA THR A 113 2.32 31.41 15.88
C THR A 113 1.58 32.65 16.44
N ASN A 114 2.14 33.85 16.21
CA ASN A 114 1.51 35.14 16.56
C ASN A 114 0.22 35.46 15.76
N SER A 115 -0.28 34.52 14.94
CA SER A 115 -1.51 34.68 14.17
C SER A 115 -2.73 34.34 15.01
N SER A 116 -3.84 35.06 14.79
CA SER A 116 -5.11 34.76 15.45
C SER A 116 -5.75 33.45 14.99
N PHE A 117 -5.41 32.97 13.78
CA PHE A 117 -6.04 31.80 13.17
C PHE A 117 -5.07 30.66 12.80
N ILE A 118 -3.78 30.95 12.59
CA ILE A 118 -2.76 29.92 12.37
C ILE A 118 -2.20 29.53 13.73
N LYS A 119 -2.25 28.25 14.07
CA LYS A 119 -1.77 27.74 15.36
C LYS A 119 -0.35 27.21 15.27
N SER A 120 -0.06 26.47 14.22
CA SER A 120 1.30 26.01 13.91
C SER A 120 1.48 25.92 12.41
N ILE A 121 2.73 25.98 12.00
CA ILE A 121 3.16 25.78 10.63
C ILE A 121 4.45 24.98 10.62
N CYS A 122 4.52 23.96 9.78
CA CYS A 122 5.65 23.04 9.69
C CYS A 122 6.05 22.86 8.23
N TYR A 123 7.33 22.79 7.96
CA TYR A 123 7.90 22.57 6.65
C TYR A 123 8.71 21.27 6.62
N TYR A 124 8.52 20.52 5.54
CA TYR A 124 9.14 19.24 5.26
C TYR A 124 9.95 19.40 3.97
N ASP A 125 11.25 19.64 4.12
CA ASP A 125 12.17 19.97 3.02
C ASP A 125 12.30 18.80 2.05
N PHE A 126 12.19 17.56 2.55
CA PHE A 126 12.27 16.36 1.72
C PHE A 126 11.15 16.26 0.67
N ASN A 127 9.93 16.71 1.02
CA ASN A 127 8.76 16.62 0.15
C ASN A 127 8.34 17.97 -0.43
N TYR A 128 9.07 19.05 -0.12
CA TYR A 128 8.64 20.44 -0.39
C TYR A 128 7.20 20.67 0.10
N GLU A 129 6.90 20.13 1.28
CA GLU A 129 5.55 20.12 1.85
C GLU A 129 5.48 21.11 3.02
N LEU A 130 4.40 21.88 3.04
CA LEU A 130 4.10 22.80 4.12
C LEU A 130 2.77 22.42 4.74
N THR A 131 2.80 22.09 6.03
CA THR A 131 1.60 21.83 6.81
C THR A 131 1.23 23.06 7.62
N VAL A 132 -0.02 23.53 7.48
CA VAL A 132 -0.55 24.68 8.22
C VAL A 132 -1.74 24.23 9.07
N ASN A 133 -1.68 24.46 10.39
CA ASN A 133 -2.78 24.16 11.29
C ASN A 133 -3.62 25.42 11.55
N ILE A 134 -4.85 25.43 11.05
CA ILE A 134 -5.79 26.55 11.15
C ILE A 134 -7.03 26.09 11.91
N ASN A 135 -7.33 26.72 13.05
CA ASN A 135 -8.52 26.42 13.85
C ASN A 135 -8.77 24.90 14.07
N ARG A 136 -7.71 24.15 14.40
CA ARG A 136 -7.72 22.68 14.60
C ARG A 136 -7.90 21.84 13.32
N ARG A 137 -7.81 22.45 12.14
CA ARG A 137 -7.76 21.74 10.86
C ARG A 137 -6.35 21.84 10.29
N ARG A 138 -5.80 20.69 9.90
CA ARG A 138 -4.52 20.59 9.22
C ARG A 138 -4.76 20.73 7.71
N TYR A 139 -4.09 21.70 7.08
CA TYR A 139 -4.02 21.88 5.64
C TYR A 139 -2.61 21.51 5.19
N VAL A 140 -2.52 20.80 4.07
CA VAL A 140 -1.26 20.38 3.47
C VAL A 140 -1.11 21.11 2.14
N TYR A 141 0.07 21.68 1.93
CA TYR A 141 0.47 22.36 0.71
C TYR A 141 1.69 21.66 0.14
N CYS A 142 1.70 21.41 -1.16
CA CYS A 142 2.75 20.69 -1.87
C CYS A 142 3.54 21.64 -2.75
N GLU A 143 4.78 21.28 -3.09
CA GLU A 143 5.65 22.06 -3.98
C GLU A 143 5.89 23.49 -3.47
N VAL A 144 5.98 23.65 -2.14
CA VAL A 144 6.32 24.93 -1.53
C VAL A 144 7.84 25.05 -1.49
N ASP A 145 8.38 26.02 -2.22
CA ASP A 145 9.81 26.28 -2.23
C ASP A 145 10.33 26.69 -0.84
N LYS A 146 11.55 26.28 -0.51
CA LYS A 146 12.22 26.61 0.74
C LYS A 146 12.33 28.12 0.99
N GLU A 147 12.45 28.92 -0.08
CA GLU A 147 12.46 30.39 0.01
C GLU A 147 11.15 30.92 0.62
N VAL A 148 10.00 30.36 0.26
CA VAL A 148 8.69 30.73 0.84
C VAL A 148 8.65 30.40 2.34
N TRP A 149 9.28 29.30 2.75
CA TRP A 149 9.43 28.93 4.16
C TRP A 149 10.38 29.88 4.93
N ASP A 150 11.49 30.28 4.31
CA ASP A 150 12.42 31.22 4.93
C ASP A 150 11.83 32.63 5.08
N GLU A 151 11.03 33.07 4.11
CA GLU A 151 10.28 34.32 4.17
C GLU A 151 9.17 34.31 5.25
N ILE A 152 8.39 33.22 5.35
CA ILE A 152 7.31 33.16 6.35
C ILE A 152 7.86 33.13 7.78
N LYS A 153 9.03 32.52 8.02
CA LYS A 153 9.70 32.52 9.33
C LYS A 153 10.08 33.92 9.80
N THR A 154 10.45 34.80 8.87
CA THR A 154 10.97 36.14 9.18
C THR A 154 9.90 37.23 9.10
N THR A 155 8.71 36.91 8.61
CA THR A 155 7.62 37.88 8.49
C THR A 155 7.06 38.34 9.82
N LYS A 156 6.66 39.62 9.89
CA LYS A 156 6.02 40.21 11.08
C LYS A 156 4.63 39.61 11.36
N SER A 157 3.95 39.09 10.34
CA SER A 157 2.58 38.57 10.46
C SER A 157 2.39 37.33 9.58
N ILE A 158 2.60 36.16 10.17
CA ILE A 158 2.42 34.85 9.51
C ILE A 158 1.05 34.73 8.84
N GLY A 159 -0.01 35.20 9.49
CA GLY A 159 -1.36 35.19 8.91
C GLY A 159 -1.51 36.06 7.66
N SER A 160 -0.87 37.24 7.63
CA SER A 160 -0.92 38.12 6.45
C SER A 160 -0.14 37.52 5.29
N TYR A 161 1.08 37.03 5.57
CA TYR A 161 1.92 36.37 4.57
C TYR A 161 1.24 35.12 3.99
N TYR A 162 0.67 34.26 4.84
CA TYR A 162 -0.08 33.08 4.41
C TYR A 162 -1.22 33.42 3.44
N ASN A 163 -2.02 34.46 3.74
CA ASN A 163 -3.12 34.84 2.86
C ASN A 163 -2.65 35.42 1.52
N ALA A 164 -1.49 36.07 1.48
CA ALA A 164 -0.96 36.71 0.28
C ALA A 164 -0.18 35.73 -0.62
N HIS A 165 0.61 34.84 -0.01
CA HIS A 165 1.61 34.04 -0.73
C HIS A 165 1.31 32.55 -0.76
N ILE A 166 0.54 31.99 0.18
CA ILE A 166 0.39 30.52 0.30
C ILE A 166 -1.02 30.07 -0.06
N LYS A 167 -2.02 30.77 0.48
CA LYS A 167 -3.43 30.42 0.32
C LYS A 167 -3.80 30.41 -1.16
N ASN A 168 -4.34 29.28 -1.61
CA ASN A 168 -4.78 29.03 -2.99
C ASN A 168 -3.66 28.95 -4.04
N GLN A 169 -2.39 28.85 -3.65
CA GLN A 169 -1.27 28.73 -4.60
C GLN A 169 -0.69 27.30 -4.67
N TYR A 170 -0.65 26.59 -3.54
CA TYR A 170 0.11 25.34 -3.40
C TYR A 170 -0.74 24.12 -3.02
N PHE A 171 -1.99 24.03 -3.52
CA PHE A 171 -2.83 22.87 -3.19
C PHE A 171 -2.26 21.60 -3.82
N CYS A 172 -2.17 20.52 -3.03
CA CYS A 172 -1.84 19.20 -3.54
C CYS A 172 -3.01 18.66 -4.39
N ASP A 173 -2.73 18.27 -5.64
CA ASP A 173 -3.67 17.52 -6.47
C ASP A 173 -3.61 16.03 -6.07
N TYR A 174 -4.67 15.52 -5.43
CA TYR A 174 -4.84 14.10 -5.09
C TYR A 174 -5.97 13.46 -5.90
#